data_AF-A0A3A0AQE7-F1
#
_entry.id   AF-A0A3A0AQE7-F1
#
_cell.length_a   1.000
_cell.length_b   1.000
_cell.length_c   1.000
_cell.angle_alpha   90.00
_cell.angle_beta   90.00
_cell.angle_gamma   90.00
#
_symmetry.space_group_name_H-M   'P 1'
#
loop_
_entity.id
_entity.type
_entity.pdbx_description
1 polymer ?
#
loop_
_entity_poly.entity_id
_entity_poly.type
_entity_poly.pdbx_seq_one_letter_code
_entity_poly.pdbx_strand_id
1 'polypeptide(L)' 'MAEQAQPAANPMVEAMLAQVRAALQWELSEEEAAVVRGRIEGSLKMAETLRAFPLTNADEPDFVFIPHREG' A
#
# COMPACT_ATOMS: atom_id res chain seq x y z
N MET A 1 3.90 6.93 34.34
CA MET A 1 3.18 7.01 33.05
C MET A 1 4.27 7.10 31.99
N ALA A 2 4.38 6.12 31.10
CA ALA A 2 5.39 6.15 30.05
C ALA A 2 4.86 6.99 28.90
N GLU A 3 5.51 8.13 28.63
CA GLU A 3 5.31 8.94 27.43
C GLU A 3 5.66 8.06 26.22
N GLN A 4 4.65 7.55 25.51
CA GLN A 4 4.88 6.81 24.27
C GLN A 4 5.29 7.83 23.22
N ALA A 5 6.60 7.95 22.99
CA ALA A 5 7.15 8.76 21.91
C ALA A 5 6.53 8.27 20.59
N GLN A 6 5.69 9.12 19.98
CA GLN A 6 5.15 8.85 18.65
C GLN A 6 6.32 8.60 17.70
N PRO A 7 6.38 7.45 17.01
CA PRO A 7 7.43 7.20 16.05
C PRO A 7 7.41 8.30 15.00
N ALA A 8 8.59 8.83 14.65
CA ALA A 8 8.71 9.88 13.65
C ALA A 8 7.98 9.45 12.35
N ALA A 9 7.15 10.34 11.82
CA ALA A 9 6.31 10.06 10.66
C ALA A 9 7.15 9.55 9.48
N ASN A 10 6.82 8.38 8.94
CA ASN A 10 7.52 7.82 7.79
C ASN A 10 7.22 8.68 6.55
N PRO A 11 8.22 9.32 5.91
CA PRO A 11 7.98 10.25 4.81
C PRO A 11 7.27 9.61 3.61
N MET A 12 7.51 8.33 3.35
CA MET A 12 6.84 7.59 2.27
C MET A 12 5.35 7.42 2.55
N VAL A 13 5.00 7.14 3.81
CA VAL A 13 3.60 6.96 4.23
C VAL A 13 2.83 8.26 4.07
N GLU A 14 3.41 9.39 4.48
CA GLU A 14 2.78 10.70 4.33
C GLU A 14 2.64 11.12 2.86
N ALA A 15 3.65 10.82 2.03
CA ALA A 15 3.57 11.07 0.58
C ALA A 15 2.44 10.26 -0.08
N MET A 16 2.30 8.98 0.27
CA MET A 16 1.21 8.13 -0.22
C MET A 16 -0.15 8.58 0.31
N LEU A 17 -0.25 9.00 1.59
CA LEU A 17 -1.48 9.55 2.14
C LEU A 17 -1.89 10.84 1.41
N ALA A 18 -0.93 11.72 1.09
CA ALA A 18 -1.19 12.91 0.29
C ALA A 18 -1.69 12.56 -1.12
N GLN A 19 -1.13 11.54 -1.76
CA GLN A 19 -1.62 11.04 -3.05
C GLN A 19 -3.05 10.51 -2.95
N VAL A 20 -3.37 9.74 -1.90
CA VAL A 20 -4.74 9.24 -1.67
C VAL A 20 -5.71 10.40 -1.50
N ARG A 21 -5.36 11.39 -0.67
CA ARG A 21 -6.19 12.60 -0.48
C ARG A 21 -6.41 13.34 -1.80
N ALA A 22 -5.38 13.48 -2.63
CA ALA A 22 -5.48 14.15 -3.93
C ALA A 22 -6.34 13.39 -4.96
N ALA A 23 -6.44 12.06 -4.83
CA ALA A 23 -7.22 11.21 -5.74
C ALA A 23 -8.71 11.13 -5.37
N LEU A 24 -9.06 11.41 -4.11
CA LEU A 24 -10.44 11.38 -3.65
C LEU A 24 -11.19 12.67 -4.01
N GLN A 25 -12.49 12.55 -4.28
CA GLN A 25 -13.36 13.70 -4.52
C GLN A 25 -13.93 14.33 -3.24
N TRP A 26 -13.62 13.75 -2.08
CA TRP A 26 -14.06 14.21 -0.77
C TRP A 26 -12.89 14.22 0.22
N GLU A 27 -13.06 14.97 1.30
CA GLU A 27 -12.05 15.06 2.36
C GLU A 27 -12.13 13.84 3.28
N LEU A 28 -10.97 13.32 3.66
CA LEU A 28 -10.86 12.34 4.74
C LEU A 28 -10.82 13.08 6.07
N SER A 29 -11.68 12.66 6.99
CA SER A 29 -11.54 13.01 8.41
C SER A 29 -10.20 12.49 8.97
N GLU A 30 -9.79 13.02 10.11
CA GLU A 30 -8.54 12.61 10.75
C GLU A 30 -8.56 11.13 11.19
N GLU A 31 -9.72 10.63 11.62
CA GLU A 31 -9.89 9.21 11.97
C GLU A 31 -9.72 8.30 10.75
N GLU A 32 -10.34 8.66 9.62
CA GLU A 32 -10.20 7.92 8.37
C GLU A 32 -8.77 7.99 7.83
N ALA A 33 -8.14 9.17 7.92
CA ALA A 33 -6.75 9.35 7.53
C ALA A 33 -5.79 8.50 8.37
N ALA A 34 -6.06 8.34 9.68
CA ALA A 34 -5.29 7.44 10.54
C ALA A 34 -5.46 5.97 10.13
N VAL A 35 -6.68 5.55 9.75
CA VAL A 35 -6.93 4.20 9.22
C VAL A 35 -6.18 3.97 7.91
N VAL A 36 -6.24 4.94 6.99
CA VAL A 36 -5.52 4.87 5.71
C VAL A 36 -4.01 4.81 5.93
N ARG A 37 -3.47 5.63 6.85
CA ARG A 37 -2.06 5.59 7.25
C ARG A 37 -1.62 4.19 7.70
N GLY A 38 -2.38 3.59 8.62
CA GLY A 38 -2.09 2.24 9.11
C GLY A 38 -2.15 1.17 8.01
N ARG A 39 -3.05 1.31 7.03
CA ARG A 39 -3.10 0.42 5.86
C ARG A 39 -1.88 0.59 4.96
N ILE A 40 -1.48 1.83 4.67
CA ILE A 40 -0.29 2.11 3.86
C ILE A 40 0.95 1.50 4.52
N GLU A 41 1.12 1.66 5.83
CA GLU A 41 2.22 1.04 6.58
C GLU A 41 2.21 -0.48 6.47
N GLY A 42 1.06 -1.12 6.62
CA GLY A 42 0.90 -2.57 6.46
C GLY A 42 1.26 -3.04 5.04
N SER A 43 0.78 -2.32 4.02
CA SER A 43 1.08 -2.62 2.62
C SER A 43 2.56 -2.44 2.30
N LEU A 44 3.25 -1.43 2.83
CA LEU A 44 4.68 -1.24 2.63
C LEU A 44 5.50 -2.38 3.23
N LYS A 45 5.18 -2.81 4.46
CA LYS A 45 5.83 -3.98 5.10
C LYS A 45 5.62 -5.26 4.28
N MET A 46 4.40 -5.45 3.76
CA MET A 46 4.11 -6.59 2.89
C MET A 46 4.89 -6.51 1.57
N ALA A 47 4.96 -5.33 0.96
CA ALA A 47 5.71 -5.12 -0.27
C ALA A 47 7.22 -5.41 -0.09
N GLU A 48 7.80 -5.01 1.03
CA GLU A 48 9.19 -5.35 1.39
C GLU A 48 9.38 -6.86 1.50
N THR A 49 8.44 -7.55 2.15
CA THR A 49 8.44 -9.02 2.25
C THR A 49 8.36 -9.67 0.86
N LEU A 50 7.48 -9.20 -0.01
CA LEU A 50 7.30 -9.75 -1.36
C LEU A 50 8.53 -9.51 -2.24
N ARG A 51 9.20 -8.35 -2.13
CA ARG A 51 10.45 -8.07 -2.86
C ARG A 51 11.60 -9.02 -2.50
N ALA A 52 11.54 -9.67 -1.34
CA ALA A 52 12.56 -10.65 -0.94
C ALA A 52 12.49 -11.95 -1.77
N PHE A 53 11.39 -12.20 -2.48
CA PHE A 53 11.24 -13.36 -3.36
C PHE A 53 11.68 -12.97 -4.79
N PRO A 54 12.82 -13.48 -5.29
CA PRO A 54 13.28 -13.17 -6.63
C PRO A 54 12.39 -13.85 -7.66
N LEU A 55 11.87 -13.07 -8.61
CA LEU A 55 11.18 -13.58 -9.78
C LEU A 55 12.17 -13.69 -10.94
N THR A 56 12.07 -14.78 -11.67
CA THR A 56 12.67 -15.00 -12.98
C THR A 56 11.76 -14.39 -14.05
N ASN A 57 12.33 -14.05 -15.22
CA ASN A 57 11.54 -13.59 -16.36
C ASN A 57 10.58 -14.65 -16.93
N ALA A 58 10.65 -15.89 -16.43
CA ALA A 58 9.74 -16.98 -16.79
C ALA A 58 8.62 -17.17 -15.75
N ASP A 59 8.62 -16.41 -14.65
CA ASP A 59 7.51 -16.46 -13.68
C ASP A 59 6.32 -15.69 -14.25
N GLU A 60 5.28 -16.44 -14.60
CA GLU A 60 4.04 -15.92 -15.14
C GLU A 60 3.08 -15.50 -14.01
N PRO A 61 2.16 -14.55 -14.27
CA PRO A 61 1.07 -14.26 -13.34
C PRO A 61 0.21 -15.51 -13.09
N ASP A 62 -0.31 -15.65 -11.88
CA ASP A 62 -1.25 -16.73 -11.51
C ASP A 62 -2.47 -16.82 -12.44
N PHE A 63 -2.86 -15.70 -13.04
CA PHE A 63 -3.90 -15.63 -14.06
C PHE A 63 -3.51 -14.70 -15.20
N VAL A 64 -3.61 -15.21 -16.43
CA VAL A 64 -3.50 -14.44 -17.67
C VAL A 64 -4.88 -14.34 -18.31
N PHE A 65 -5.33 -13.11 -18.56
CA PHE A 65 -6.59 -12.89 -19.27
C PHE A 65 -6.45 -13.28 -20.74
N ILE A 66 -7.23 -14.29 -21.17
CA ILE A 66 -7.31 -14.71 -22.57
C ILE A 66 -8.66 -14.23 -23.14
N PRO A 67 -8.68 -13.26 -24.08
CA PRO A 67 -9.90 -12.62 -24.55
C PRO A 67 -10.80 -13.51 -25.43
N HIS A 68 -10.27 -14.61 -25.95
CA HIS A 68 -11.00 -15.54 -26.82
C HIS A 68 -10.91 -16.95 -26.26
N ARG A 69 -12.07 -17.59 -26.05
CA ARG A 69 -12.14 -19.04 -25.84
C ARG A 69 -12.01 -19.68 -27.21
N GLU A 70 -10.97 -20.48 -27.44
CA GLU A 70 -11.01 -21.41 -28.58
C GLU A 70 -12.22 -22.34 -28.35
N GLY A 71 -13.10 -22.40 -29.36
CA GLY A 71 -14.25 -23.29 -29.39
C GLY A 71 -13.85 -24.70 -29.83
#